data_AF-A0A8J7E2Y0-F1
#
_entry.id   AF-A0A8J7E2Y0-F1
#
_cell.length_a   1.000
_cell.length_b   1.000
_cell.length_c   1.000
_cell.angle_alpha   90.00
_cell.angle_beta   90.00
_cell.angle_gamma   90.00
#
_symmetry.space_group_name_H-M   'P 1'
#
loop_
_entity.id
_entity.type
_entity.pdbx_description
1 polymer ?
#
loop_
_entity_poly.entity_id
_entity_poly.type
_entity_poly.pdbx_seq_one_letter_code
_entity_poly.pdbx_strand_id
1 'polypeptide(L)'
;MLILVQLFHLAVTLYMFTCLFYMIYCHVYGKQTRWLAIAYLSVLVETVVFFVYGWVCPLRVWVSSQYSPDTADILLPSTLSQHITEAGIGLLAIAILTKIYPFKSRPAR
;
A
#
# COMPACT_ATOMS: atom_id res chain seq x y z
N MET A 1 -13.90 17.04 10.18
CA MET A 1 -13.21 16.92 8.88
C MET A 1 -11.96 16.06 8.98
N LEU A 2 -11.06 16.28 9.95
CA LEU A 2 -9.88 15.44 10.19
C LEU A 2 -10.16 13.92 10.31
N ILE A 3 -11.18 13.52 11.08
CA ILE A 3 -11.52 12.08 11.25
C ILE A 3 -11.87 11.43 9.91
N LEU A 4 -12.58 12.15 9.03
CA LEU A 4 -12.96 11.63 7.71
C LEU A 4 -11.72 11.42 6.82
N VAL A 5 -10.78 12.37 6.87
CA VAL A 5 -9.51 12.28 6.13
C VAL A 5 -8.66 11.13 6.67
N GLN A 6 -8.55 10.99 7.99
CA GLN A 6 -7.83 9.89 8.64
C GLN A 6 -8.45 8.52 8.33
N LEU A 7 -9.79 8.43 8.30
CA LEU A 7 -10.51 7.20 7.99
C LEU A 7 -10.37 6.84 6.51
N PHE A 8 -10.40 7.83 5.62
CA PHE A 8 -10.09 7.63 4.20
C PHE A 8 -8.64 7.15 4.02
N HIS A 9 -7.68 7.75 4.71
CA HIS A 9 -6.28 7.34 4.63
C HIS A 9 -6.07 5.91 5.13
N LEU A 10 -6.74 5.53 6.22
CA LEU A 10 -6.77 4.16 6.71
C LEU A 10 -7.38 3.19 5.68
N ALA A 11 -8.48 3.58 5.05
CA ALA A 11 -9.16 2.76 4.05
C ALA A 11 -8.27 2.52 2.81
N VAL A 12 -7.60 3.57 2.31
CA VAL A 12 -6.64 3.47 1.21
C VAL A 12 -5.47 2.59 1.60
N THR A 13 -4.92 2.79 2.81
CA THR A 13 -3.83 1.95 3.33
C THR A 13 -4.24 0.47 3.31
N LEU A 14 -5.39 0.14 3.91
CA LEU A 14 -5.88 -1.25 3.97
C LEU A 14 -6.15 -1.84 2.59
N TYR A 15 -6.69 -1.04 1.66
CA TYR A 15 -6.86 -1.42 0.26
C TYR A 15 -5.52 -1.74 -0.41
N MET A 16 -4.48 -0.93 -0.20
CA MET A 16 -3.14 -1.18 -0.76
C MET A 16 -2.51 -2.44 -0.19
N PHE A 17 -2.63 -2.69 1.12
CA PHE A 17 -2.19 -3.96 1.73
C PHE A 17 -2.92 -5.15 1.10
N THR A 18 -4.25 -5.05 0.90
CA THR A 18 -5.04 -6.10 0.24
C THR A 18 -4.55 -6.36 -1.19
N CYS A 19 -4.24 -5.30 -1.95
CA CYS A 19 -3.66 -5.43 -3.29
C CYS A 19 -2.30 -6.15 -3.26
N LEU A 20 -1.41 -5.78 -2.35
CA LEU A 20 -0.09 -6.40 -2.21
C LEU A 20 -0.19 -7.89 -1.85
N PHE A 21 -1.02 -8.25 -0.88
CA PHE A 21 -1.27 -9.66 -0.54
C PHE A 21 -1.89 -10.41 -1.71
N TYR A 22 -2.83 -9.81 -2.44
CA TYR A 22 -3.43 -10.41 -3.61
C TYR A 22 -2.42 -10.64 -4.75
N MET A 23 -1.51 -9.69 -4.97
CA MET A 23 -0.42 -9.83 -5.94
C MET A 23 0.50 -10.99 -5.57
N ILE A 24 0.97 -11.05 -4.32
CA ILE A 24 1.81 -12.15 -3.83
C ILE A 24 1.08 -13.49 -3.99
N TYR A 25 -0.18 -13.58 -3.58
CA TYR A 25 -1.01 -14.78 -3.79
C TYR A 25 -1.04 -15.18 -5.27
N CYS A 26 -1.36 -14.25 -6.17
CA CYS A 26 -1.40 -14.53 -7.59
C CYS A 26 -0.06 -15.03 -8.15
N HIS A 27 1.06 -14.44 -7.71
CA HIS A 27 2.39 -14.88 -8.14
C HIS A 27 2.76 -16.27 -7.61
N VAL A 28 2.47 -16.55 -6.34
CA VAL A 28 2.76 -17.84 -5.70
C VAL A 28 1.95 -18.98 -6.33
N TYR A 29 0.68 -18.72 -6.69
CA TYR A 29 -0.21 -19.71 -7.32
C TYR A 29 -0.22 -19.66 -8.86
N GLY A 30 0.60 -18.80 -9.47
CA GLY A 30 0.68 -18.64 -10.93
C GLY A 30 -0.63 -18.17 -11.60
N LYS A 31 -1.52 -17.50 -10.87
CA LYS A 31 -2.80 -17.02 -11.39
C LYS A 31 -2.64 -15.64 -12.01
N GLN A 32 -2.90 -15.52 -13.32
CA GLN A 32 -3.00 -14.23 -13.99
C GLN A 32 -4.47 -13.88 -14.22
N THR A 33 -5.03 -13.07 -13.33
CA THR A 33 -6.42 -12.60 -13.39
C THR A 33 -6.47 -11.14 -13.85
N ARG A 34 -7.60 -10.68 -14.38
CA ARG A 34 -7.81 -9.24 -14.67
C ARG A 34 -7.70 -8.38 -13.40
N TRP A 35 -8.07 -8.92 -12.25
CA TRP A 35 -7.94 -8.29 -10.94
C TRP A 35 -6.48 -8.04 -10.55
N LEU A 36 -5.54 -8.90 -10.99
CA LEU A 36 -4.11 -8.68 -10.76
C LEU A 36 -3.61 -7.42 -11.47
N ALA A 37 -4.08 -7.19 -12.71
CA ALA A 37 -3.72 -5.98 -13.46
C ALA A 37 -4.25 -4.71 -12.77
N ILE A 38 -5.47 -4.76 -12.21
CA ILE A 38 -6.04 -3.65 -11.44
C ILE A 38 -5.20 -3.41 -10.17
N ALA A 39 -4.83 -4.46 -9.44
CA ALA A 39 -3.98 -4.33 -8.25
C ALA A 39 -2.62 -3.68 -8.60
N TYR A 40 -2.00 -4.09 -9.70
CA TYR A 40 -0.77 -3.45 -10.20
C TYR A 40 -0.97 -1.97 -10.52
N LEU A 41 -2.04 -1.61 -11.22
CA LEU A 41 -2.32 -0.22 -11.57
C LEU A 41 -2.54 0.62 -10.31
N SER A 42 -3.34 0.14 -9.36
CA SER A 42 -3.60 0.82 -8.09
C SER A 42 -2.31 1.08 -7.30
N VAL A 43 -1.47 0.04 -7.14
CA VAL A 43 -0.18 0.15 -6.43
C VAL A 43 0.77 1.09 -7.16
N LEU A 44 0.78 1.07 -8.50
CA LEU A 44 1.63 1.95 -9.31
C LEU A 44 1.21 3.42 -9.18
N VAL A 45 -0.09 3.72 -9.27
CA VAL A 45 -0.61 5.08 -9.07
C VAL A 45 -0.22 5.59 -7.68
N GLU A 46 -0.45 4.79 -6.64
CA GLU A 46 -0.10 5.20 -5.27
C GLU A 46 1.40 5.42 -5.10
N THR A 47 2.23 4.53 -5.65
CA THR A 47 3.69 4.66 -5.59
C THR A 47 4.16 5.94 -6.28
N VAL A 48 3.59 6.27 -7.45
CA VAL A 48 3.90 7.50 -8.18
C VAL A 48 3.49 8.73 -7.37
N VAL A 49 2.28 8.73 -6.81
CA VAL A 49 1.81 9.83 -5.94
C VAL A 49 2.73 9.97 -4.73
N PHE A 50 3.08 8.89 -4.06
CA PHE A 50 3.96 8.90 -2.90
C PHE A 50 5.38 9.41 -3.24
N PHE A 51 5.89 9.08 -4.43
CA PHE A 51 7.18 9.55 -4.91
C PHE A 51 7.18 11.04 -5.23
N VAL A 52 6.12 11.55 -5.88
CA VAL A 52 5.97 12.98 -6.19
C VAL A 52 5.92 13.85 -4.94
N TYR A 53 5.34 13.34 -3.85
CA TYR A 53 5.26 14.04 -2.56
C TYR A 53 6.45 13.74 -1.63
N GLY A 54 7.52 13.12 -2.14
CA GLY A 54 8.79 12.99 -1.42
C GLY A 54 8.77 11.98 -0.27
N TRP A 55 8.11 10.83 -0.45
CA TRP A 55 7.93 9.80 0.59
C TRP A 55 7.08 10.24 1.78
N VAL A 56 6.30 11.30 1.59
CA VAL A 56 5.31 11.79 2.54
C VAL A 56 3.94 11.58 1.93
N CYS A 57 2.98 11.08 2.71
CA CYS A 57 1.61 10.95 2.23
C CYS A 57 1.06 12.33 1.80
N PRO A 58 0.46 12.46 0.61
CA PRO A 58 -0.09 13.75 0.16
C PRO A 58 -1.16 14.27 1.12
N LEU A 59 -1.94 13.37 1.73
CA LEU A 59 -2.91 13.71 2.76
C LEU A 59 -2.26 14.37 3.98
N ARG A 60 -1.02 13.98 4.32
CA ARG A 60 -0.27 14.59 5.42
C ARG A 60 0.14 16.01 5.13
N VAL A 61 0.62 16.25 3.91
CA VAL A 61 0.94 17.59 3.44
C VAL A 61 -0.32 18.46 3.39
N TRP A 62 -1.46 17.88 3.02
CA TRP A 62 -2.73 18.61 2.96
C TRP A 62 -3.28 18.94 4.35
N VAL A 63 -3.22 18.01 5.30
CA VAL A 63 -3.63 18.24 6.70
C VAL A 63 -2.72 19.26 7.37
N SER A 64 -1.40 19.17 7.22
CA SER A 64 -0.48 20.16 7.79
C SER A 64 -0.59 21.56 7.17
N SER A 65 -1.08 21.65 5.93
CA SER A 65 -1.35 22.94 5.27
C SER A 65 -2.67 23.58 5.72
N GLN A 66 -3.62 22.81 6.24
CA GLN A 66 -4.97 23.28 6.60
C GLN A 66 -5.21 23.29 8.13
N TYR A 67 -4.44 22.53 8.88
CA TYR A 67 -4.55 22.34 10.34
C TYR A 67 -3.16 22.38 11.00
N SER A 68 -3.12 22.56 12.32
CA SER A 68 -1.86 22.61 13.09
C SER A 68 -0.97 21.39 12.85
N PRO A 69 0.37 21.57 12.83
CA PRO A 69 1.35 20.55 12.42
C PRO A 69 1.37 19.27 13.28
N ASP A 70 0.74 19.29 14.47
CA ASP A 70 0.65 18.15 15.40
C ASP A 70 -0.57 17.25 15.17
N THR A 71 -1.38 17.49 14.13
CA THR A 71 -2.52 16.63 13.83
C THR A 71 -2.06 15.33 13.17
N ALA A 72 -2.36 14.19 13.80
CA ALA A 72 -2.03 12.87 13.27
C ALA A 72 -2.72 12.62 11.92
N ASP A 73 -2.01 12.03 10.96
CA ASP A 73 -2.49 11.83 9.59
C ASP A 73 -3.33 10.56 9.40
N ILE A 74 -3.23 9.65 10.36
CA ILE A 74 -3.93 8.38 10.35
C ILE A 74 -4.49 8.13 11.74
N LEU A 75 -5.61 7.43 11.82
CA LEU A 75 -6.26 7.07 13.09
C LEU A 75 -5.50 5.94 13.80
N LEU A 76 -4.18 6.03 13.89
CA LEU A 76 -3.32 5.07 14.59
C LEU A 76 -2.33 5.79 15.51
N PRO A 77 -1.86 5.12 16.57
CA PRO A 77 -0.76 5.62 17.38
C PRO A 77 0.49 5.83 16.51
N SER A 78 1.27 6.87 16.83
CA SER A 78 2.45 7.30 16.07
C SER A 78 3.48 6.19 15.86
N THR A 79 3.58 5.26 16.80
CA THR A 79 4.44 4.07 16.69
C THR A 79 4.02 3.12 15.56
N LEU A 80 2.72 2.89 15.39
CA LEU A 80 2.22 1.99 14.35
C LEU A 80 2.21 2.68 12.98
N SER A 81 1.94 3.99 12.95
CA SER A 81 1.99 4.77 11.71
C SER A 81 3.38 4.78 11.06
N GLN A 82 4.47 4.70 11.84
CA GLN A 82 5.84 4.65 11.31
C GLN A 82 6.12 3.32 10.61
N HIS A 83 5.68 2.20 11.18
CA HIS A 83 5.94 0.87 10.63
C HIS A 83 5.00 0.48 9.48
N ILE A 84 3.84 1.11 9.34
CA ILE A 84 2.91 0.82 8.23
C ILE A 84 3.56 1.07 6.87
N THR A 85 4.28 2.18 6.72
CA THR A 85 4.97 2.51 5.46
C THR A 85 6.11 1.53 5.20
N GLU A 86 6.92 1.22 6.22
CA GLU A 86 8.01 0.23 6.11
C GLU A 86 7.48 -1.15 5.73
N ALA A 87 6.40 -1.60 6.37
CA ALA A 87 5.73 -2.85 6.06
C ALA A 87 5.17 -2.85 4.63
N GLY A 88 4.57 -1.75 4.18
CA GLY A 88 4.08 -1.60 2.80
C GLY A 88 5.20 -1.71 1.75
N ILE A 89 6.33 -1.04 1.99
CA ILE A 89 7.53 -1.13 1.12
C ILE A 89 8.08 -2.56 1.11
N GLY A 90 8.18 -3.20 2.28
CA GLY A 90 8.61 -4.59 2.40
C GLY A 90 7.70 -5.56 1.63
N LEU A 91 6.39 -5.41 1.76
CA LEU A 91 5.40 -6.20 1.01
C LEU A 91 5.49 -5.98 -0.49
N LEU A 92 5.71 -4.73 -0.94
CA LEU A 92 5.95 -4.43 -2.35
C LEU A 92 7.22 -5.12 -2.87
N ALA A 93 8.31 -5.08 -2.10
CA ALA A 93 9.54 -5.79 -2.45
C ALA A 93 9.31 -7.31 -2.56
N ILE A 94 8.58 -7.91 -1.62
CA ILE A 94 8.19 -9.34 -1.69
C ILE A 94 7.32 -9.62 -2.91
N ALA A 95 6.36 -8.75 -3.23
CA ALA A 95 5.50 -8.90 -4.42
C ALA A 95 6.30 -8.84 -5.73
N ILE A 96 7.35 -8.01 -5.79
CA ILE A 96 8.28 -7.94 -6.94
C ILE A 96 9.14 -9.21 -6.99
N LEU A 97 9.72 -9.64 -5.87
CA LEU A 97 10.56 -10.83 -5.80
C LEU A 97 9.80 -12.09 -6.21
N THR A 98 8.58 -12.27 -5.71
CA THR A 98 7.73 -13.42 -6.07
C THR A 98 7.33 -13.42 -7.55
N LYS A 99 7.30 -12.26 -8.20
CA LYS A 99 7.10 -12.17 -9.66
C LYS A 99 8.34 -12.61 -10.44
N ILE A 100 9.53 -12.15 -10.02
CA ILE A 100 10.81 -12.43 -10.71
C ILE A 100 11.23 -13.89 -10.50
N TYR A 101 11.05 -14.39 -9.28
CA TYR A 101 11.31 -15.77 -8.89
C TYR A 101 9.98 -16.47 -8.64
N PRO A 102 9.22 -16.82 -9.71
CA PRO A 102 7.94 -17.47 -9.54
C PRO A 102 8.14 -18.75 -8.74
N PHE A 103 7.51 -18.80 -7.57
CA PHE A 103 7.54 -19.99 -6.74
C PHE A 103 6.78 -21.07 -7.51
N LYS A 104 7.50 -22.02 -8.10
CA LYS A 104 6.91 -23.10 -8.89
C LYS A 104 6.16 -24.03 -7.95
N SER A 105 4.93 -23.69 -7.58
CA SER A 105 4.02 -24.62 -6.91
C SER A 105 3.80 -25.78 -7.86
N ARG A 106 4.33 -26.97 -7.52
CA ARG A 106 4.05 -28.20 -8.27
C ARG A 106 2.53 -28.33 -8.42
N PRO A 107 1.99 -28.65 -9.61
CA PRO A 107 0.57 -28.89 -9.73
C PRO A 107 0.19 -30.00 -8.76
N ALA A 108 -0.75 -29.71 -7.85
CA ALA A 108 -1.42 -30.75 -7.08
C ALA A 108 -2.10 -31.65 -8.11
N ARG A 109 -1.52 -32.84 -8.29
CA ARG A 109 -1.96 -33.86 -9.22
C ARG A 109 -3.10 -34.65 -8.58
#